data_AF-A0A838Q9X6-F1
#
_entry.id   AF-A0A838Q9X6-F1
#
_cell.length_a   1.000
_cell.length_b   1.000
_cell.length_c   1.000
_cell.angle_alpha   90.00
_cell.angle_beta   90.00
_cell.angle_gamma   90.00
#
_symmetry.space_group_name_H-M   'P 1'
#
loop_
_entity.id
_entity.type
_entity.pdbx_description
1 polymer ?
#
loop_
_entity_poly.entity_id
_entity_poly.type
_entity_poly.pdbx_seq_one_letter_code
_entity_poly.pdbx_strand_id
1 'polypeptide(L)'
;AKVETLRAGADDYVTKPFAFEELLARVEALSRRPRALASPGLKVGDLELQLDTRVVTRGAESIELTPKEYTVLEYLMRHAGRVMSRTLITEYAWGYHFDPGTNIVDVVINHLRKKIDASHPAKLIHTIRGVGYVIRDDPHVSRS
;
A
#
# COMPACT_ATOMS: atom_id res chain seq x y z
N ALA A 1 -36.69 -49.14 7.81
CA ALA A 1 -36.33 -48.68 9.17
C ALA A 1 -34.81 -48.42 9.17
N LYS A 2 -34.23 -47.36 9.70
CA LYS A 2 -34.72 -46.19 10.47
C LYS A 2 -33.60 -45.13 10.37
N VAL A 3 -33.99 -43.87 10.37
CA VAL A 3 -33.13 -42.66 10.49
C VAL A 3 -32.60 -42.55 11.93
N GLU A 4 -31.59 -41.68 12.13
CA GLU A 4 -31.03 -41.12 13.40
C GLU A 4 -29.77 -41.85 13.90
N THR A 5 -28.61 -41.23 14.15
CA THR A 5 -28.25 -39.95 14.83
C THR A 5 -26.83 -39.48 14.37
N LEU A 6 -26.63 -38.26 13.85
CA LEU A 6 -26.08 -37.02 14.46
C LEU A 6 -24.70 -37.06 15.20
N ARG A 7 -23.73 -36.33 14.58
CA ARG A 7 -22.67 -35.41 15.10
C ARG A 7 -21.39 -35.92 15.80
N ALA A 8 -20.26 -35.64 15.15
CA ALA A 8 -19.01 -35.00 15.64
C ALA A 8 -18.09 -34.83 14.39
N GLY A 9 -17.54 -33.68 13.99
CA GLY A 9 -16.86 -32.63 14.72
C GLY A 9 -15.34 -32.76 14.50
N ALA A 10 -14.76 -32.01 13.55
CA ALA A 10 -13.35 -31.58 13.42
C ALA A 10 -13.14 -31.06 11.97
N ASP A 11 -13.24 -29.75 11.75
CA ASP A 11 -12.11 -28.82 11.70
C ASP A 11 -11.23 -29.11 10.46
N ASP A 12 -11.66 -28.60 9.31
CA ASP A 12 -11.23 -27.31 8.75
C ASP A 12 -9.72 -27.20 8.48
N TYR A 13 -9.43 -26.72 7.28
CA TYR A 13 -8.13 -26.28 6.78
C TYR A 13 -7.16 -27.32 6.20
N VAL A 14 -7.65 -28.25 5.38
CA VAL A 14 -6.82 -28.84 4.32
C VAL A 14 -7.61 -28.85 3.01
N THR A 15 -7.49 -27.79 2.20
CA THR A 15 -7.15 -27.86 0.75
C THR A 15 -7.17 -26.47 0.08
N LYS A 16 -6.03 -25.77 0.15
CA LYS A 16 -5.51 -24.72 -0.77
C LYS A 16 -6.30 -23.38 -0.89
N PRO A 17 -5.64 -22.30 -1.37
CA PRO A 17 -5.76 -22.03 -2.81
C PRO A 17 -4.47 -21.51 -3.49
N PHE A 18 -4.14 -22.11 -4.64
CA PHE A 18 -3.19 -21.63 -5.65
C PHE A 18 -3.80 -20.53 -6.56
N ALA A 19 -4.82 -19.79 -6.11
CA ALA A 19 -5.62 -18.92 -6.97
C ALA A 19 -5.25 -17.42 -6.94
N PHE A 20 -4.38 -16.97 -6.03
CA PHE A 20 -4.12 -15.54 -5.83
C PHE A 20 -2.90 -15.02 -6.60
N GLU A 21 -1.79 -15.78 -6.60
CA GLU A 21 -0.56 -15.45 -7.34
C GLU A 21 -0.79 -15.43 -8.86
N GLU A 22 -1.58 -16.37 -9.39
CA GLU A 22 -1.86 -16.45 -10.82
C GLU A 22 -2.74 -15.31 -11.32
N LEU A 23 -3.68 -14.86 -10.48
CA LEU A 23 -4.52 -13.69 -10.75
C LEU A 23 -3.69 -12.41 -10.75
N LEU A 24 -2.75 -12.28 -9.82
CA LEU A 24 -1.82 -11.15 -9.75
C LEU A 24 -0.92 -11.09 -10.99
N ALA A 25 -0.33 -12.23 -11.38
CA ALA A 25 0.50 -12.33 -12.58
C ALA A 25 -0.28 -11.97 -13.87
N ARG A 26 -1.58 -12.32 -13.95
CA ARG A 26 -2.43 -11.98 -15.10
C ARG A 26 -2.76 -10.49 -15.15
N VAL A 27 -2.91 -9.85 -14.00
CA VAL A 27 -3.08 -8.38 -13.89
C VAL A 27 -1.78 -7.65 -14.23
N GLU A 28 -0.62 -8.15 -13.77
CA GLU A 28 0.70 -7.60 -14.11
C GLU A 28 1.05 -7.75 -15.61
N ALA A 29 0.60 -8.84 -16.24
CA ALA A 29 0.79 -9.07 -17.67
C ALA A 29 0.01 -8.06 -18.54
N LEU A 30 -1.16 -7.58 -18.09
CA LEU A 30 -2.01 -6.66 -18.84
C LEU A 30 -1.52 -5.20 -18.81
N SER A 31 -0.66 -4.82 -17.86
CA SER A 31 -0.14 -3.46 -17.71
C SER A 31 1.09 -3.14 -18.58
N ARG A 32 1.66 -4.13 -19.29
CA ARG A 32 2.84 -3.92 -20.14
C ARG A 32 2.45 -3.54 -21.57
N ARG A 33 2.06 -2.27 -21.77
CA ARG A 33 1.99 -1.64 -23.10
C ARG A 33 3.19 -0.70 -23.30
N PRO A 34 3.87 -0.70 -24.45
CA PRO A 34 5.20 -0.10 -24.59
C PRO A 34 5.10 1.39 -24.91
N ARG A 35 5.73 2.23 -24.08
CA ARG A 35 6.04 3.61 -24.45
C ARG A 35 7.49 3.90 -24.09
N ALA A 36 8.25 4.23 -25.12
CA ALA A 36 9.69 4.47 -25.15
C ALA A 36 10.27 5.12 -23.88
N LEU A 37 11.36 4.53 -23.37
CA LEU A 37 12.36 5.14 -22.47
C LEU A 37 11.84 5.92 -21.25
N ALA A 38 10.68 5.56 -20.68
CA ALA A 38 10.30 6.04 -19.36
C ALA A 38 10.91 5.09 -18.32
N SER A 39 11.81 5.60 -17.46
CA SER A 39 12.17 4.90 -16.22
C SER A 39 10.87 4.49 -15.51
N PRO A 40 10.79 3.27 -14.95
CA PRO A 40 9.58 2.77 -14.33
C PRO A 40 9.31 3.56 -13.04
N GLY A 41 8.64 4.70 -13.15
CA GLY A 41 8.18 5.50 -12.02
C GLY A 41 6.80 5.07 -11.54
N LEU A 42 6.50 5.31 -10.26
CA LEU A 42 5.17 5.16 -9.68
C LEU A 42 4.46 6.51 -9.68
N LYS A 43 3.15 6.51 -9.94
CA LYS A 43 2.33 7.75 -9.96
C LYS A 43 0.98 7.56 -9.27
N VAL A 44 0.61 8.50 -8.41
CA VAL A 44 -0.72 8.59 -7.77
C VAL A 44 -1.16 10.06 -7.77
N GLY A 45 -2.18 10.40 -8.54
CA GLY A 45 -2.55 11.80 -8.76
C GLY A 45 -1.38 12.59 -9.36
N ASP A 46 -1.02 13.70 -8.71
CA ASP A 46 0.13 14.55 -9.02
C ASP A 46 1.40 14.17 -8.23
N LEU A 47 1.41 13.07 -7.48
CA LEU A 47 2.62 12.51 -6.83
C LEU A 47 3.32 11.52 -7.75
N GLU A 48 4.61 11.73 -7.99
CA GLU A 48 5.47 10.87 -8.80
C GLU A 48 6.71 10.43 -8.00
N LEU A 49 7.12 9.17 -8.20
CA LEU A 49 8.30 8.58 -7.57
C LEU A 49 9.09 7.81 -8.63
N GLN A 50 10.34 8.21 -8.86
CA GLN A 50 11.25 7.57 -9.79
C GLN A 50 12.07 6.49 -9.08
N LEU A 51 11.96 5.23 -9.51
CA LEU A 51 12.57 4.10 -8.80
C LEU A 51 14.10 4.03 -8.93
N ASP A 52 14.65 4.56 -10.01
CA ASP A 52 16.08 4.55 -10.33
C ASP A 52 16.85 5.66 -9.59
N THR A 53 16.31 6.87 -9.64
CA THR A 53 16.92 8.08 -9.08
C THR A 53 16.45 8.35 -7.65
N ARG A 54 15.41 7.65 -7.19
CA ARG A 54 14.72 7.88 -5.89
C ARG A 54 14.17 9.30 -5.74
N VAL A 55 14.01 10.01 -6.85
CA VAL A 55 13.43 11.36 -6.88
C VAL A 55 11.92 11.25 -6.67
N VAL A 56 11.39 12.07 -5.76
CA VAL A 56 9.97 12.17 -5.46
C VAL A 56 9.51 13.59 -5.73
N THR A 57 8.45 13.76 -6.49
CA THR A 57 7.86 15.06 -6.81
C THR A 57 6.36 15.06 -6.56
N ARG A 58 5.82 16.20 -6.13
CA ARG A 58 4.39 16.46 -6.04
C ARG A 58 4.08 17.69 -6.88
N GLY A 59 3.34 17.49 -7.97
CA GLY A 59 3.18 18.50 -9.01
C GLY A 59 4.55 18.89 -9.58
N ALA A 60 4.94 20.16 -9.39
CA ALA A 60 6.24 20.69 -9.81
C ALA A 60 7.28 20.74 -8.67
N GLU A 61 6.90 20.38 -7.44
CA GLU A 61 7.76 20.49 -6.26
C GLU A 61 8.53 19.19 -6.00
N SER A 62 9.84 19.29 -5.81
CA SER A 62 10.66 18.16 -5.37
C SER A 62 10.53 17.96 -3.86
N ILE A 63 10.39 16.71 -3.43
CA ILE A 63 10.21 16.34 -2.02
C ILE A 63 11.42 15.54 -1.55
N GLU A 64 12.10 16.06 -0.54
CA GLU A 64 13.18 15.32 0.13
C GLU A 64 12.63 14.37 1.19
N LEU A 65 12.91 13.08 0.99
CA LEU A 65 12.54 12.02 1.92
C LEU A 65 13.78 11.37 2.53
N THR A 66 13.68 11.02 3.81
CA THR A 66 14.63 10.11 4.43
C THR A 66 14.50 8.70 3.81
N PRO A 67 15.51 7.81 3.97
CA PRO A 67 15.42 6.46 3.42
C PRO A 67 14.17 5.69 3.86
N LYS A 68 13.74 5.85 5.12
CA LYS A 68 12.55 5.16 5.65
C LYS A 68 11.25 5.76 5.13
N GLU A 69 11.16 7.08 5.04
CA GLU A 69 10.01 7.74 4.41
C GLU A 69 9.87 7.31 2.95
N TYR A 70 10.96 7.28 2.19
CA TYR A 70 10.98 6.80 0.81
C TYR A 70 10.49 5.35 0.72
N THR A 71 11.04 4.44 1.52
CA THR A 71 10.65 3.02 1.49
C THR A 71 9.17 2.82 1.82
N VAL A 72 8.63 3.53 2.83
CA VAL A 72 7.21 3.45 3.17
C VAL A 72 6.35 4.04 2.06
N LEU A 73 6.74 5.17 1.46
CA LEU A 73 5.99 5.78 0.37
C LEU A 73 5.98 4.90 -0.88
N GLU A 74 7.13 4.38 -1.28
CA GLU A 74 7.27 3.44 -2.39
C GLU A 74 6.35 2.24 -2.19
N TYR A 75 6.35 1.65 -0.99
CA TYR A 75 5.48 0.52 -0.66
C TYR A 75 4.01 0.85 -0.84
N LEU A 76 3.56 1.98 -0.29
CA LEU A 76 2.18 2.43 -0.46
C LEU A 76 1.84 2.65 -1.94
N MET A 77 2.72 3.33 -2.70
CA MET A 77 2.49 3.63 -4.12
C MET A 77 2.45 2.37 -5.00
N ARG A 78 3.27 1.36 -4.71
CA ARG A 78 3.19 0.03 -5.36
C ARG A 78 1.85 -0.65 -5.11
N HIS A 79 1.19 -0.33 -4.01
CA HIS A 79 -0.10 -0.88 -3.60
C HIS A 79 -1.20 0.20 -3.60
N ALA A 80 -1.13 1.18 -4.50
CA ALA A 80 -2.10 2.26 -4.58
C ALA A 80 -3.54 1.73 -4.64
N GLY A 81 -4.43 2.36 -3.87
CA GLY A 81 -5.83 1.96 -3.71
C GLY A 81 -6.08 0.79 -2.74
N ARG A 82 -5.04 0.06 -2.30
CA ARG A 82 -5.16 -1.05 -1.34
C ARG A 82 -4.77 -0.59 0.06
N VAL A 83 -5.48 -1.08 1.07
CA VAL A 83 -5.18 -0.79 2.47
C VAL A 83 -4.02 -1.67 2.94
N MET A 84 -2.90 -1.04 3.27
CA MET A 84 -1.73 -1.69 3.85
C MET A 84 -1.80 -1.61 5.38
N SER A 85 -1.71 -2.75 6.05
CA SER A 85 -1.71 -2.79 7.51
C SER A 85 -0.40 -2.27 8.08
N ARG A 86 -0.43 -1.83 9.34
CA ARG A 86 0.80 -1.39 10.04
C ARG A 86 1.86 -2.49 10.05
N THR A 87 1.45 -3.73 10.30
CA THR A 87 2.32 -4.91 10.28
C THR A 87 3.01 -5.07 8.93
N LEU A 88 2.27 -5.03 7.83
CA LEU A 88 2.84 -5.16 6.48
C LEU A 88 3.82 -4.03 6.15
N ILE A 89 3.49 -2.80 6.55
CA ILE A 89 4.38 -1.64 6.36
C ILE A 89 5.66 -1.81 7.18
N THR A 90 5.55 -2.25 8.44
CA THR A 90 6.71 -2.51 9.31
C THR A 90 7.60 -3.61 8.74
N GLU A 91 7.01 -4.73 8.33
CA GLU A 91 7.72 -5.87 7.72
C GLU A 91 8.49 -5.42 6.49
N TYR A 92 7.85 -4.68 5.58
CA TYR A 92 8.51 -4.20 4.36
C TYR A 92 9.62 -3.19 4.65
N ALA A 93 9.35 -2.17 5.47
CA ALA A 93 10.26 -1.05 5.62
C ALA A 93 11.36 -1.29 6.68
N TRP A 94 11.16 -2.19 7.64
CA TRP A 94 12.14 -2.49 8.68
C TRP A 94 12.60 -3.95 8.75
N GLY A 95 11.98 -4.88 8.03
CA GLY A 95 12.40 -6.29 8.00
C GLY A 95 12.13 -7.05 9.29
N TYR A 96 11.29 -6.52 10.19
CA TYR A 96 10.91 -7.20 11.42
C TYR A 96 9.65 -8.03 11.22
N HIS A 97 9.70 -9.30 11.65
CA HIS A 97 8.48 -10.01 12.01
C HIS A 97 8.10 -9.55 13.43
N PHE A 98 7.12 -8.65 13.50
CA PHE A 98 6.40 -8.28 14.72
C PHE A 98 7.12 -7.33 15.71
N ASP A 99 6.62 -6.09 15.79
CA ASP A 99 6.69 -5.27 17.02
C ASP A 99 5.30 -4.64 17.27
N PRO A 100 4.51 -5.18 18.21
CA PRO A 100 3.12 -4.79 18.43
C PRO A 100 2.96 -3.45 19.17
N GLY A 101 4.05 -2.76 19.53
CA GLY A 101 4.01 -1.58 20.40
C GLY A 101 4.59 -0.29 19.81
N THR A 102 5.34 -0.34 18.70
CA THR A 102 5.97 0.87 18.17
C THR A 102 5.05 1.60 17.19
N ASN A 103 4.65 2.82 17.59
CA ASN A 103 3.96 3.79 16.73
C ASN A 103 4.87 4.35 15.61
N ILE A 104 5.91 3.62 15.20
CA ILE A 104 6.93 4.08 14.25
C ILE A 104 6.35 4.30 12.86
N VAL A 105 5.45 3.43 12.42
CA VAL A 105 4.71 3.60 11.16
C VAL A 105 3.91 4.89 11.20
N ASP A 106 3.18 5.14 12.30
CA ASP A 106 2.34 6.31 12.47
C ASP A 106 3.18 7.60 12.44
N VAL A 107 4.38 7.60 13.03
CA VAL A 107 5.35 8.71 12.96
C VAL A 107 5.80 8.96 11.51
N VAL A 108 6.22 7.92 10.78
CA VAL A 108 6.66 8.06 9.38
C VAL A 108 5.52 8.53 8.49
N ILE A 109 4.31 8.00 8.66
CA ILE A 109 3.12 8.47 7.93
C ILE A 109 2.83 9.95 8.22
N ASN A 110 2.96 10.38 9.48
CA ASN A 110 2.77 11.78 9.83
C ASN A 110 3.82 12.69 9.17
N HIS A 111 5.08 12.25 9.09
CA HIS A 111 6.11 12.99 8.38
C HIS A 111 5.86 13.03 6.86
N LEU A 112 5.48 11.90 6.26
CA LEU A 112 5.10 11.83 4.85
C LEU A 112 3.96 12.79 4.53
N ARG A 113 2.89 12.82 5.35
CA ARG A 113 1.78 13.76 5.17
C ARG A 113 2.21 15.21 5.28
N LYS A 114 3.10 15.55 6.20
CA LYS A 114 3.65 16.91 6.33
C LYS A 114 4.38 17.34 5.06
N LYS A 115 5.09 16.43 4.39
CA LYS A 115 5.88 16.72 3.19
C LYS A 115 5.06 16.67 1.90
N ILE A 116 4.15 15.70 1.78
CA ILE A 116 3.45 15.38 0.53
C ILE A 116 2.08 16.03 0.47
N ASP A 117 1.38 16.09 1.60
CA ASP A 117 -0.02 16.46 1.64
C ASP A 117 -0.27 17.83 2.25
N ALA A 118 0.62 18.38 3.11
CA ALA A 118 0.33 19.62 3.86
C ALA A 118 0.00 20.82 2.95
N SER A 119 0.83 21.06 1.94
CA SER A 119 0.69 22.17 0.99
C SER A 119 -0.31 21.90 -0.15
N HIS A 120 -0.91 20.71 -0.19
CA HIS A 120 -1.75 20.27 -1.30
C HIS A 120 -3.22 20.12 -0.87
N PRO A 121 -4.19 20.59 -1.67
CA PRO A 121 -5.60 20.47 -1.32
C PRO A 121 -6.06 19.01 -1.31
N ALA A 122 -5.62 18.22 -2.30
CA ALA A 122 -5.90 16.79 -2.39
C ALA A 122 -4.90 15.99 -1.54
N LYS A 123 -5.38 15.42 -0.43
CA LYS A 123 -4.60 14.51 0.43
C LYS A 123 -4.59 13.14 -0.23
N LEU A 124 -3.42 12.52 -0.39
CA LEU A 124 -3.30 11.20 -1.01
C LEU A 124 -3.17 10.08 0.01
N ILE A 125 -2.60 10.34 1.20
CA ILE A 125 -2.38 9.31 2.22
C ILE A 125 -3.53 9.33 3.23
N HIS A 126 -4.38 8.31 3.19
CA HIS A 126 -5.55 8.18 4.06
C HIS A 126 -5.36 7.11 5.14
N THR A 127 -5.99 7.33 6.29
CA THR A 127 -6.03 6.36 7.38
C THR A 127 -7.34 5.60 7.34
N ILE A 128 -7.27 4.27 7.34
CA ILE A 128 -8.40 3.39 7.59
C ILE A 128 -8.30 2.95 9.05
N ARG A 129 -9.18 3.51 9.89
CA ARG A 129 -9.15 3.30 11.35
C ARG A 129 -9.20 1.81 11.68
N GLY A 130 -8.32 1.37 12.59
CA GLY A 130 -8.22 -0.04 13.00
C GLY A 130 -7.55 -0.98 11.97
N VAL A 131 -7.29 -0.53 10.74
CA VAL A 131 -6.76 -1.40 9.67
C VAL A 131 -5.36 -0.97 9.24
N GLY A 132 -5.18 0.30 8.87
CA GLY A 132 -3.90 0.79 8.36
C GLY A 132 -4.01 2.02 7.48
N TYR A 133 -3.24 2.05 6.39
CA TYR A 133 -3.07 3.20 5.53
C TYR A 133 -3.28 2.83 4.06
N VAL A 134 -3.80 3.77 3.27
CA VAL A 134 -3.95 3.63 1.82
C VAL A 134 -3.48 4.92 1.16
N ILE A 135 -2.74 4.80 0.07
CA ILE A 135 -2.50 5.93 -0.83
C ILE A 135 -3.43 5.82 -2.03
N ARG A 136 -4.17 6.88 -2.32
CA ARG A 136 -5.07 6.94 -3.48
C ARG A 136 -5.35 8.40 -3.83
N ASP A 137 -5.65 8.63 -5.09
CA ASP A 137 -6.21 9.91 -5.53
C ASP A 137 -7.73 9.82 -5.37
N ASP A 138 -8.28 10.55 -4.39
CA ASP A 138 -9.71 10.59 -4.13
C ASP A 138 -10.26 11.99 -4.51
N PRO A 139 -10.76 12.15 -5.75
CA PRO A 139 -11.26 13.44 -6.23
C PRO A 139 -12.52 13.93 -5.49
N HIS A 140 -13.09 13.14 -4.56
CA HIS A 140 -14.38 13.42 -3.94
C HIS A 140 -14.33 13.78 -2.44
N VAL A 141 -13.17 13.75 -1.78
CA VAL A 141 -13.08 13.90 -0.30
C VAL A 141 -12.92 15.36 0.18
N SER A 142 -12.94 16.36 -0.72
CA SER A 142 -12.83 17.78 -0.33
C SER A 142 -14.15 18.51 -0.08
N ARG A 143 -15.16 17.84 0.50
CA ARG A 143 -16.40 18.49 0.99
C ARG A 143 -16.95 17.80 2.25
N SER A 144 -16.52 18.28 3.41
CA SER A 144 -17.28 18.24 4.67
C SER A 144 -16.60 19.12 5.70
#